data_AF-A0A3M1CR83-F1
#
_entry.id   AF-A0A3M1CR83-F1
#
_cell.length_a   1.000
_cell.length_b   1.000
_cell.length_c   1.000
_cell.angle_alpha   90.00
_cell.angle_beta   90.00
_cell.angle_gamma   90.00
#
_symmetry.space_group_name_H-M   'P 1'
#
loop_
_entity.id
_entity.type
_entity.pdbx_description
1 polymer ?
#
loop_
_entity_poly.entity_id
_entity_poly.type
_entity_poly.pdbx_seq_one_letter_code
_entity_poly.pdbx_strand_id
1 'polypeptide(L)'
;MAVAVEADVAGRRLAVGWVLAMLTGALVGTPGCTASGGGEPGAAGDGGDGGATDGGANGDGGQGAPELVISSGDRVLVYTGHGGMAPQGSGKARFDTADARFQALGYNTHYRDVLPDDLAIYRLVLLVAPGSSQPVPFTDDEVARLEAARAVGSRLAILGDPSMCGAPEVDALLAALGVDSRFTGDGADENQVIVATDLGTQQPVAGLASLYLRDPCAIDPAAGAAMVRDDLGRTLATIELPADGGEVVVLGDLEVLDDGSIDEADNARFADNLARLE
;
A
#
# COMPACT_ATOMS: atom_id res chain seq x y z
N MET A 1 -50.37 -5.02 -10.04
CA MET A 1 -50.59 -6.20 -10.90
C MET A 1 -49.38 -6.29 -11.80
N ALA A 2 -48.41 -7.13 -11.46
CA ALA A 2 -47.14 -7.24 -12.19
C ALA A 2 -47.10 -8.61 -12.86
N VAL A 3 -46.77 -8.61 -14.15
CA VAL A 3 -46.64 -9.82 -14.98
C VAL A 3 -45.16 -10.21 -14.99
N ALA A 4 -44.85 -11.44 -14.58
CA ALA A 4 -43.52 -12.02 -14.74
C ALA A 4 -43.40 -12.65 -16.13
N VAL A 5 -42.26 -12.43 -16.79
CA VAL A 5 -41.84 -13.19 -17.98
C VAL A 5 -40.63 -13.99 -17.57
N GLU A 6 -40.75 -15.32 -17.58
CA GLU A 6 -39.64 -16.26 -17.36
C GLU A 6 -38.98 -16.58 -18.70
N ALA A 7 -37.65 -16.45 -18.76
CA ALA A 7 -36.82 -17.03 -19.80
C ALA A 7 -35.91 -18.06 -19.14
N ASP A 8 -36.07 -19.33 -19.54
CA ASP A 8 -35.31 -20.48 -19.07
C ASP A 8 -34.03 -20.62 -19.89
N VAL A 9 -32.86 -20.45 -19.26
CA VAL A 9 -31.57 -20.81 -19.83
C VAL A 9 -30.73 -21.52 -18.76
N ALA A 10 -30.58 -22.82 -18.95
CA ALA A 10 -29.47 -23.65 -18.47
C ALA A 10 -29.13 -23.55 -16.96
N GLY A 11 -30.03 -24.05 -16.11
CA GLY A 11 -29.64 -24.93 -15.00
C GLY A 11 -28.71 -24.38 -13.91
N ARG A 12 -28.65 -23.06 -13.70
CA ARG A 12 -27.96 -22.46 -12.54
C ARG A 12 -28.95 -21.65 -11.70
N ARG A 13 -29.18 -22.09 -10.46
CA ARG A 13 -29.94 -21.32 -9.47
C ARG A 13 -29.06 -20.18 -8.96
N LEU A 14 -29.31 -18.96 -9.44
CA LEU A 14 -28.78 -17.74 -8.83
C LEU A 14 -29.83 -17.22 -7.83
N ALA A 15 -29.47 -17.20 -6.55
CA ALA A 15 -30.24 -16.50 -5.53
C ALA A 15 -29.99 -14.99 -5.70
N VAL A 16 -30.96 -14.28 -6.26
CA VAL A 16 -30.93 -12.81 -6.34
C VAL A 16 -31.36 -12.27 -4.98
N GLY A 17 -30.40 -11.85 -4.17
CA GLY A 17 -30.63 -11.10 -2.94
C GLY A 17 -31.08 -9.68 -3.28
N TRP A 18 -32.23 -9.28 -2.73
CA TRP A 18 -32.77 -7.93 -2.85
C TRP A 18 -32.06 -7.01 -1.85
N VAL A 19 -31.35 -5.99 -2.33
CA VAL A 19 -30.89 -4.89 -1.48
C VAL A 19 -31.91 -3.75 -1.56
N LEU A 20 -32.56 -3.51 -0.43
CA LEU A 20 -33.50 -2.43 -0.17
C LEU A 20 -32.71 -1.17 0.20
N ALA A 21 -32.62 -0.19 -0.69
CA ALA A 21 -32.04 1.12 -0.36
C ALA A 21 -33.11 1.99 0.33
N MET A 22 -32.97 2.20 1.64
CA MET A 22 -33.68 3.26 2.37
C MET A 22 -32.89 4.56 2.22
N LEU A 23 -33.46 5.53 1.49
CA LEU A 23 -32.98 6.91 1.47
C LEU A 23 -33.88 7.73 2.41
N THR A 24 -33.32 8.18 3.52
CA THR A 24 -33.94 9.15 4.45
C THR A 24 -33.12 10.43 4.38
N GLY A 25 -33.77 11.55 4.06
CA GLY A 25 -33.12 12.83 3.83
C GLY A 25 -32.90 13.69 5.08
N ALA A 26 -32.25 14.83 4.90
CA ALA A 26 -32.74 16.17 5.29
C ALA A 26 -31.66 17.25 5.06
N LEU A 27 -32.12 18.36 4.45
CA LEU A 27 -31.73 19.76 4.56
C LEU A 27 -30.42 20.14 5.30
N VAL A 28 -29.62 21.03 4.69
CA VAL A 28 -29.39 22.42 5.14
C VAL A 28 -29.01 23.27 3.91
N GLY A 29 -29.67 24.43 3.75
CA GLY A 29 -29.28 25.46 2.81
C GLY A 29 -28.60 26.63 3.51
N THR A 30 -27.68 27.30 2.79
CA THR A 30 -27.27 28.69 3.03
C THR A 30 -26.85 29.33 1.70
N PRO A 31 -27.25 30.58 1.39
CA PRO A 31 -26.77 31.30 0.21
C PRO A 31 -25.52 32.12 0.55
N GLY A 32 -24.46 31.95 -0.24
CA GLY A 32 -23.26 32.78 -0.21
C GLY A 32 -23.05 33.47 -1.55
N CYS A 33 -23.37 34.76 -1.60
CA CYS A 33 -23.05 35.64 -2.71
C CYS A 33 -21.52 35.81 -2.83
N THR A 34 -20.94 35.60 -4.01
CA THR A 34 -19.73 36.34 -4.39
C THR A 34 -19.77 36.67 -5.88
N ALA A 35 -19.75 37.97 -6.17
CA ALA A 35 -19.61 38.53 -7.49
C ALA A 35 -18.13 38.60 -7.87
N SER A 36 -17.79 38.21 -9.10
CA SER A 36 -16.61 38.65 -9.87
C SER A 36 -16.92 38.26 -11.31
N GLY A 37 -17.23 39.18 -12.22
CA GLY A 37 -16.26 40.11 -12.80
C GLY A 37 -16.01 39.65 -14.23
N GLY A 38 -16.96 39.93 -15.13
CA GLY A 38 -16.80 39.69 -16.57
C GLY A 38 -16.08 40.86 -17.24
N GLY A 39 -15.32 40.56 -18.30
CA GLY A 39 -14.84 41.56 -19.25
C GLY A 39 -13.44 41.30 -19.83
N GLU A 40 -13.33 40.39 -20.80
CA GLU A 40 -12.37 40.45 -21.90
C GLU A 40 -12.71 41.59 -22.89
N PRO A 41 -11.97 41.87 -23.99
CA PRO A 41 -10.60 41.50 -24.38
C PRO A 41 -9.77 42.73 -24.84
N GLY A 42 -8.45 42.56 -25.00
CA GLY A 42 -7.60 43.63 -25.52
C GLY A 42 -6.35 43.15 -26.27
N ALA A 43 -6.39 43.39 -27.58
CA ALA A 43 -5.28 43.66 -28.49
C ALA A 43 -4.43 42.49 -29.04
N ALA A 44 -4.58 42.34 -30.36
CA ALA A 44 -3.68 41.71 -31.29
C ALA A 44 -2.28 42.35 -31.28
N GLY A 45 -1.26 41.52 -31.50
CA GLY A 45 0.10 41.92 -31.82
C GLY A 45 0.73 40.91 -32.77
N ASP A 46 0.84 41.31 -34.04
CA ASP A 46 1.46 40.60 -35.16
C ASP A 46 2.98 40.39 -34.98
N GLY A 47 3.46 39.32 -35.61
CA GLY A 47 4.68 39.36 -36.41
C GLY A 47 6.01 39.01 -35.72
N GLY A 48 6.53 37.83 -36.05
CA GLY A 48 7.88 37.42 -35.64
C GLY A 48 8.33 36.14 -36.34
N ASP A 49 8.78 36.33 -37.58
CA ASP A 49 9.33 35.33 -38.51
C ASP A 49 10.72 34.83 -38.08
N GLY A 50 11.06 33.61 -38.48
CA GLY A 50 12.45 33.16 -38.67
C GLY A 50 13.12 32.39 -37.51
N GLY A 51 13.48 31.12 -37.79
CA GLY A 51 14.53 30.45 -37.03
C GLY A 51 14.45 28.94 -36.99
N ALA A 52 14.62 28.28 -38.14
CA ALA A 52 15.01 26.89 -38.15
C ALA A 52 16.40 26.74 -37.51
N THR A 53 16.49 26.01 -36.41
CA THR A 53 17.72 25.32 -36.02
C THR A 53 17.36 23.88 -35.69
N ASP A 54 17.62 23.01 -36.66
CA ASP A 54 17.96 21.61 -36.44
C ASP A 54 19.11 21.55 -35.43
N GLY A 55 18.77 21.24 -34.19
CA GLY A 55 19.70 21.00 -33.10
C GLY A 55 19.33 19.68 -32.45
N GLY A 56 19.67 18.59 -33.13
CA GLY A 56 19.56 17.24 -32.58
C GLY A 56 20.25 17.15 -31.22
N ALA A 57 19.45 16.89 -30.20
CA ALA A 57 19.93 16.32 -28.96
C ALA A 57 19.08 15.08 -28.70
N ASN A 58 19.53 13.96 -29.27
CA ASN A 58 19.30 12.65 -28.67
C ASN A 58 19.98 12.68 -27.29
N GLY A 59 19.33 13.33 -26.33
CA GLY A 59 19.62 13.10 -24.93
C GLY A 59 18.95 11.80 -24.57
N ASP A 60 19.66 10.69 -24.72
CA ASP A 60 19.33 9.43 -24.05
C ASP A 60 19.63 9.59 -22.54
N GLY A 61 19.12 10.64 -21.93
CA GLY A 61 19.07 10.83 -20.49
C GLY A 61 18.16 9.76 -19.90
N GLY A 62 18.57 8.50 -20.02
CA GLY A 62 18.20 7.43 -19.13
C GLY A 62 18.63 7.94 -17.78
N GLN A 63 17.68 8.60 -17.12
CA GLN A 63 17.67 8.73 -15.68
C GLN A 63 17.93 7.31 -15.21
N GLY A 64 19.14 7.08 -14.70
CA GLY A 64 19.51 5.79 -14.14
C GLY A 64 18.43 5.39 -13.14
N ALA A 65 18.17 4.09 -13.01
CA ALA A 65 17.26 3.61 -11.99
C ALA A 65 17.63 4.26 -10.64
N PRO A 66 16.64 4.73 -9.86
CA PRO A 66 16.90 5.36 -8.57
C PRO A 66 17.82 4.49 -7.72
N GLU A 67 18.78 5.12 -7.02
CA GLU A 67 19.70 4.42 -6.14
C GLU A 67 19.03 4.16 -4.78
N LEU A 68 19.21 2.95 -4.24
CA LEU A 68 18.71 2.61 -2.91
C LEU A 68 19.51 3.36 -1.84
N VAL A 69 18.83 4.20 -1.07
CA VAL A 69 19.37 4.79 0.15
C VAL A 69 19.05 3.86 1.32
N ILE A 70 20.05 3.56 2.15
CA ILE A 70 19.90 2.71 3.33
C ILE A 70 19.91 3.58 4.60
N SER A 71 18.82 3.55 5.36
CA SER A 71 18.73 4.26 6.64
C SER A 71 19.71 3.71 7.67
N SER A 72 20.34 4.61 8.43
CA SER A 72 21.12 4.28 9.62
C SER A 72 20.25 4.07 10.87
N GLY A 73 18.93 4.15 10.74
CA GLY A 73 17.98 3.92 11.82
C GLY A 73 18.22 2.57 12.51
N ASP A 74 18.05 2.56 13.82
CA ASP A 74 18.17 1.37 14.66
C ASP A 74 16.80 0.91 15.19
N ARG A 75 15.72 1.39 14.58
CA ARG A 75 14.35 1.16 15.06
C ARG A 75 13.43 0.59 14.00
N VAL A 76 12.44 -0.17 14.46
CA VAL A 76 11.29 -0.61 13.68
C VAL A 76 10.03 0.03 14.29
N LEU A 77 9.24 0.72 13.48
CA LEU A 77 7.92 1.20 13.88
C LEU A 77 6.88 0.17 13.44
N VAL A 78 6.05 -0.28 14.37
CA VAL A 78 4.80 -1.01 14.12
C VAL A 78 3.66 -0.02 14.35
N TYR A 79 3.11 0.48 13.25
CA TYR A 79 2.09 1.51 13.25
C TYR A 79 0.70 0.91 12.99
N THR A 80 -0.25 1.17 13.89
CA THR A 80 -1.61 0.60 13.83
C THR A 80 -2.70 1.68 13.79
N GLY A 81 -2.35 2.94 13.51
CA GLY A 81 -3.34 4.01 13.33
C GLY A 81 -4.01 3.96 11.95
N HIS A 82 -4.76 5.01 11.60
CA HIS A 82 -5.56 5.08 10.36
C HIS A 82 -6.48 3.87 10.14
N GLY A 83 -7.18 3.44 11.20
CA GLY A 83 -8.04 2.25 11.14
C GLY A 83 -7.27 0.93 11.08
N GLY A 84 -5.96 0.96 11.31
CA GLY A 84 -5.10 -0.22 11.41
C GLY A 84 -5.55 -1.25 12.43
N MET A 85 -5.03 -2.48 12.28
CA MET A 85 -5.32 -3.54 13.23
C MET A 85 -4.46 -3.35 14.49
N ALA A 86 -5.08 -2.80 15.53
CA ALA A 86 -4.46 -2.64 16.83
C ALA A 86 -4.21 -4.01 17.50
N PRO A 87 -3.26 -4.07 18.46
CA PRO A 87 -3.09 -5.23 19.31
C PRO A 87 -4.39 -5.73 19.95
N GLN A 88 -4.77 -6.99 19.73
CA GLN A 88 -5.76 -7.63 20.60
C GLN A 88 -5.08 -8.01 21.93
N GLY A 89 -5.29 -7.22 22.98
CA GLY A 89 -4.78 -7.47 24.33
C GLY A 89 -3.87 -6.37 24.88
N SER A 90 -3.28 -6.59 26.06
CA SER A 90 -2.24 -5.70 26.60
C SER A 90 -0.87 -6.11 26.04
N GLY A 91 -0.13 -5.20 25.42
CA GLY A 91 1.23 -5.48 24.92
C GLY A 91 1.37 -5.30 23.41
N LYS A 92 2.28 -6.07 22.79
CA LYS A 92 2.69 -5.94 21.37
C LYS A 92 1.88 -6.83 20.43
N ALA A 93 0.65 -7.20 20.83
CA ALA A 93 -0.31 -7.97 20.03
C ALA A 93 0.12 -9.40 19.71
N ARG A 94 -0.38 -9.88 18.56
CA ARG A 94 0.10 -10.98 17.75
C ARG A 94 1.45 -10.69 17.06
N PHE A 95 2.26 -9.74 17.50
CA PHE A 95 3.57 -9.47 16.88
C PHE A 95 4.71 -9.63 17.90
N ASP A 96 4.50 -10.36 19.01
CA ASP A 96 5.51 -10.56 20.04
C ASP A 96 6.73 -11.32 19.49
N THR A 97 6.51 -12.23 18.55
CA THR A 97 7.57 -13.02 17.92
C THR A 97 8.34 -12.18 16.91
N ALA A 98 7.65 -11.44 16.02
CA ALA A 98 8.30 -10.50 15.11
C ALA A 98 9.14 -9.46 15.88
N ASP A 99 8.60 -8.94 16.99
CA ASP A 99 9.31 -8.05 17.90
C ASP A 99 10.62 -8.65 18.42
N ALA A 100 10.57 -9.87 18.96
CA ALA A 100 11.73 -10.56 19.50
C ALA A 100 12.79 -10.78 18.42
N ARG A 101 12.37 -11.05 17.17
CA ARG A 101 13.29 -11.18 16.03
C ARG A 101 13.96 -9.85 15.69
N PHE A 102 13.21 -8.77 15.58
CA PHE A 102 13.79 -7.44 15.32
C PHE A 102 14.78 -7.04 16.43
N GLN A 103 14.47 -7.32 17.69
CA GLN A 103 15.40 -7.10 18.81
C GLN A 103 16.65 -8.00 18.74
N ALA A 104 16.51 -9.24 18.31
CA ALA A 104 17.65 -10.14 18.10
C ALA A 104 18.58 -9.66 16.97
N LEU A 105 18.06 -8.89 16.00
CA LEU A 105 18.84 -8.17 14.99
C LEU A 105 19.46 -6.86 15.50
N GLY A 106 19.17 -6.48 16.74
CA GLY A 106 19.67 -5.25 17.37
C GLY A 106 18.78 -4.02 17.18
N TYR A 107 17.55 -4.19 16.68
CA TYR A 107 16.62 -3.09 16.46
C TYR A 107 15.67 -2.86 17.63
N ASN A 108 15.42 -1.60 17.98
CA ASN A 108 14.40 -1.22 18.94
C ASN A 108 13.03 -1.10 18.26
N THR A 109 12.03 -1.76 18.81
CA THR A 109 10.67 -1.79 18.25
C THR A 109 9.75 -0.82 18.98
N HIS A 110 9.00 -0.04 18.21
CA HIS A 110 8.03 0.91 18.72
C HIS A 110 6.64 0.55 18.22
N TYR A 111 5.66 0.50 19.11
CA TYR A 111 4.25 0.27 18.77
C TYR A 111 3.48 1.55 19.01
N ARG A 112 2.82 2.08 17.96
CA ARG A 112 2.13 3.36 18.01
C ARG A 112 0.87 3.34 17.14
N ASP A 113 -0.16 4.03 17.58
CA ASP A 113 -1.36 4.38 16.81
C ASP A 113 -1.34 5.83 16.31
N VAL A 114 -0.35 6.63 16.75
CA VAL A 114 -0.08 7.99 16.29
C VAL A 114 1.29 8.05 15.62
N LEU A 115 1.35 8.62 14.41
CA LEU A 115 2.58 8.67 13.63
C LEU A 115 3.57 9.64 14.30
N PRO A 116 4.79 9.20 14.67
CA PRO A 116 5.80 10.06 15.25
C PRO A 116 6.21 11.20 14.31
N ASP A 117 6.62 12.34 14.88
CA ASP A 117 7.10 13.49 14.10
C ASP A 117 8.43 13.21 13.40
N ASP A 118 9.30 12.44 14.04
CA ASP A 118 10.59 12.03 13.49
C ASP A 118 10.54 10.55 13.10
N LEU A 119 10.41 10.31 11.79
CA LEU A 119 10.44 8.97 11.21
C LEU A 119 11.84 8.56 10.72
N ALA A 120 12.80 9.49 10.63
CA ALA A 120 14.13 9.22 10.10
C ALA A 120 14.95 8.27 11.00
N ILE A 121 14.58 8.16 12.28
CA ILE A 121 15.20 7.22 13.23
C ILE A 121 14.81 5.77 12.98
N TYR A 122 13.78 5.49 12.18
CA TYR A 122 13.34 4.14 11.88
C TYR A 122 14.00 3.64 10.61
N ARG A 123 14.46 2.40 10.67
CA ARG A 123 14.92 1.65 9.49
C ARG A 123 13.75 1.09 8.69
N LEU A 124 12.72 0.66 9.41
CA LEU A 124 11.52 0.04 8.88
C LEU A 124 10.29 0.67 9.56
N VAL A 125 9.32 1.06 8.75
CA VAL A 125 7.99 1.49 9.20
C VAL A 125 6.96 0.52 8.64
N LEU A 126 6.36 -0.28 9.52
CA LEU A 126 5.28 -1.20 9.22
C LEU A 126 3.94 -0.49 9.44
N LEU A 127 3.18 -0.26 8.38
CA LEU A 127 1.80 0.21 8.43
C LEU A 127 0.90 -1.04 8.44
N VAL A 128 0.38 -1.38 9.62
CA VAL A 128 -0.37 -2.63 9.84
C VAL A 128 -1.85 -2.40 9.52
N ALA A 129 -2.25 -2.94 8.38
CA ALA A 129 -3.63 -2.98 7.92
C ALA A 129 -4.38 -1.63 7.91
N PRO A 130 -3.79 -0.52 7.45
CA PRO A 130 -4.50 0.76 7.41
C PRO A 130 -5.83 0.61 6.65
N GLY A 131 -6.91 1.19 7.18
CA GLY A 131 -8.25 1.06 6.62
C GLY A 131 -9.06 -0.17 7.08
N SER A 132 -8.42 -1.16 7.71
CA SER A 132 -9.07 -2.43 8.09
C SER A 132 -10.31 -2.26 8.96
N SER A 133 -10.21 -1.48 10.04
CA SER A 133 -11.32 -1.25 10.97
C SER A 133 -12.14 0.00 10.63
N GLN A 134 -11.51 1.02 10.04
CA GLN A 134 -12.14 2.30 9.72
C GLN A 134 -11.42 2.99 8.54
N PRO A 135 -12.15 3.63 7.62
CA PRO A 135 -11.55 4.36 6.52
C PRO A 135 -11.08 5.74 6.98
N VAL A 136 -9.85 5.81 7.49
CA VAL A 136 -9.25 7.06 8.00
C VAL A 136 -8.09 7.46 7.10
N PRO A 137 -8.25 8.48 6.23
CA PRO A 137 -7.18 8.96 5.36
C PRO A 137 -5.96 9.46 6.12
N PHE A 138 -4.80 9.34 5.50
CA PHE A 138 -3.57 10.03 5.92
C PHE A 138 -3.66 11.51 5.54
N THR A 139 -3.21 12.38 6.42
CA THR A 139 -3.10 13.82 6.14
C THR A 139 -1.87 14.11 5.29
N ASP A 140 -1.87 15.25 4.59
CA ASP A 140 -0.70 15.70 3.81
C ASP A 140 0.57 15.79 4.66
N ASP A 141 0.46 16.21 5.93
CA ASP A 141 1.58 16.27 6.87
C ASP A 141 2.10 14.87 7.28
N GLU A 142 1.23 13.86 7.34
CA GLU A 142 1.63 12.47 7.58
C GLU A 142 2.30 11.85 6.36
N VAL A 143 1.74 12.10 5.17
CA VAL A 143 2.35 11.68 3.90
C VAL A 143 3.75 12.28 3.76
N ALA A 144 3.89 13.59 3.97
CA ALA A 144 5.20 14.27 3.89
C ALA A 144 6.23 13.70 4.88
N ARG A 145 5.80 13.26 6.07
CA ARG A 145 6.68 12.57 7.04
C ARG A 145 7.13 11.20 6.54
N LEU A 146 6.22 10.43 5.91
CA LEU A 146 6.54 9.13 5.33
C LEU A 146 7.49 9.25 4.13
N GLU A 147 7.27 10.21 3.24
CA GLU A 147 8.18 10.57 2.13
C GLU A 147 9.56 10.96 2.67
N ALA A 148 9.62 11.82 3.69
CA ALA A 148 10.89 12.23 4.29
C ALA A 148 11.66 11.06 4.90
N ALA A 149 10.97 10.09 5.51
CA ALA A 149 11.59 8.86 6.02
C ALA A 149 12.20 8.03 4.88
N ARG A 150 11.45 7.86 3.78
CA ARG A 150 11.91 7.14 2.60
C ARG A 150 13.12 7.79 1.93
N ALA A 151 13.10 9.11 1.83
CA ALA A 151 14.21 9.87 1.25
C ALA A 151 15.55 9.69 2.02
N VAL A 152 15.49 9.33 3.31
CA VAL A 152 16.68 8.98 4.11
C VAL A 152 16.93 7.47 4.19
N GLY A 153 16.21 6.69 3.40
CA GLY A 153 16.42 5.25 3.23
C GLY A 153 15.64 4.35 4.18
N SER A 154 14.60 4.86 4.85
CA SER A 154 13.68 3.99 5.59
C SER A 154 12.85 3.17 4.61
N ARG A 155 12.68 1.87 4.90
CA ARG A 155 11.72 1.02 4.19
C ARG A 155 10.34 1.26 4.79
N LEU A 156 9.34 1.50 3.94
CA LEU A 156 7.94 1.44 4.34
C LEU A 156 7.37 0.11 3.91
N ALA A 157 6.68 -0.60 4.80
CA ALA A 157 5.92 -1.78 4.42
C ALA A 157 4.45 -1.61 4.83
N ILE A 158 3.56 -1.75 3.86
CA ILE A 158 2.12 -1.70 4.05
C ILE A 158 1.61 -3.14 4.05
N LEU A 159 1.09 -3.58 5.18
CA LEU A 159 0.64 -4.95 5.39
C LEU A 159 -0.88 -5.02 5.29
N GLY A 160 -1.37 -5.91 4.43
CA GLY A 160 -2.77 -6.11 4.11
C GLY A 160 -3.52 -6.91 5.16
N ASP A 161 -4.85 -6.80 5.10
CA ASP A 161 -5.84 -7.59 5.84
C ASP A 161 -7.03 -7.79 4.88
N PRO A 162 -7.79 -8.90 4.92
CA PRO A 162 -8.91 -9.11 4.01
C PRO A 162 -9.93 -7.96 3.97
N SER A 163 -10.08 -7.26 5.09
CA SER A 163 -10.98 -6.10 5.19
C SER A 163 -10.51 -4.85 4.42
N MET A 164 -9.23 -4.77 4.04
CA MET A 164 -8.63 -3.62 3.36
C MET A 164 -8.23 -3.88 1.89
N CYS A 165 -8.57 -5.02 1.30
CA CYS A 165 -8.15 -5.38 -0.06
C CYS A 165 -8.60 -4.40 -1.16
N GLY A 166 -9.41 -3.38 -0.85
CA GLY A 166 -9.72 -2.27 -1.75
C GLY A 166 -9.98 -0.97 -0.99
N ALA A 167 -9.22 -0.74 0.09
CA ALA A 167 -9.35 0.44 0.94
C ALA A 167 -8.88 1.71 0.20
N PRO A 168 -9.78 2.66 -0.12
CA PRO A 168 -9.44 3.81 -0.96
C PRO A 168 -8.42 4.76 -0.31
N GLU A 169 -8.40 4.85 1.02
CA GLU A 169 -7.40 5.61 1.77
C GLU A 169 -5.99 5.05 1.62
N VAL A 170 -5.84 3.74 1.42
CA VAL A 170 -4.53 3.11 1.19
C VAL A 170 -4.08 3.34 -0.24
N ASP A 171 -4.99 3.24 -1.22
CA ASP A 171 -4.69 3.59 -2.61
C ASP A 171 -4.29 5.07 -2.75
N ALA A 172 -4.96 5.97 -2.00
CA ALA A 172 -4.59 7.38 -1.95
C ALA A 172 -3.21 7.60 -1.34
N LEU A 173 -2.87 6.88 -0.25
CA LEU A 173 -1.53 6.92 0.34
C LEU A 173 -0.47 6.43 -0.65
N LEU A 174 -0.68 5.26 -1.29
CA LEU A 174 0.25 4.69 -2.25
C LEU A 174 0.49 5.64 -3.44
N ALA A 175 -0.57 6.27 -3.94
CA ALA A 175 -0.46 7.28 -4.99
C ALA A 175 0.32 8.52 -4.53
N ALA A 176 0.10 8.99 -3.30
CA ALA A 176 0.82 10.12 -2.75
C ALA A 176 2.32 9.81 -2.57
N LEU A 177 2.66 8.59 -2.16
CA LEU A 177 4.04 8.09 -2.06
C LEU A 177 4.71 7.81 -3.41
N GLY A 178 4.02 8.03 -4.55
CA GLY A 178 4.57 7.77 -5.88
C GLY A 178 4.78 6.27 -6.19
N VAL A 179 4.04 5.40 -5.52
CA VAL A 179 4.00 3.95 -5.78
C VAL A 179 2.93 3.69 -6.82
N ASP A 180 3.10 2.75 -7.73
CA ASP A 180 2.11 2.43 -8.77
C ASP A 180 1.29 1.17 -8.44
N SER A 181 1.79 0.29 -7.57
CA SER A 181 1.07 -0.89 -7.08
C SER A 181 -0.18 -0.54 -6.28
N ARG A 182 -1.28 -1.25 -6.52
CA ARG A 182 -2.57 -1.04 -5.85
C ARG A 182 -3.20 -2.35 -5.42
N PHE A 183 -3.97 -2.34 -4.33
CA PHE A 183 -4.81 -3.49 -4.02
C PHE A 183 -5.97 -3.57 -5.02
N THR A 184 -6.37 -4.76 -5.44
CA THR A 184 -7.35 -4.90 -6.56
C THR A 184 -8.82 -4.84 -6.12
N GLY A 185 -9.09 -4.91 -4.82
CA GLY A 185 -10.39 -5.21 -4.24
C GLY A 185 -10.60 -6.71 -3.99
N ASP A 186 -9.79 -7.57 -4.60
CA ASP A 186 -9.90 -9.03 -4.49
C ASP A 186 -8.93 -9.58 -3.43
N GLY A 187 -9.28 -10.73 -2.86
CA GLY A 187 -8.45 -11.46 -1.91
C GLY A 187 -8.69 -12.96 -2.00
N ALA A 188 -7.96 -13.72 -1.19
CA ALA A 188 -8.26 -15.12 -0.95
C ALA A 188 -9.53 -15.26 -0.09
N ASP A 189 -10.15 -16.44 -0.09
CA ASP A 189 -11.31 -16.72 0.77
C ASP A 189 -10.91 -16.67 2.26
N GLU A 190 -11.87 -16.46 3.16
CA GLU A 190 -11.63 -16.45 4.61
C GLU A 190 -11.04 -17.79 5.09
N ASN A 191 -9.95 -17.71 5.85
CA ASN A 191 -9.05 -18.78 6.30
C ASN A 191 -8.35 -19.58 5.18
N GLN A 192 -8.33 -19.12 3.93
CA GLN A 192 -7.55 -19.71 2.87
C GLN A 192 -6.05 -19.46 3.07
N VAL A 193 -5.31 -20.55 3.22
CA VAL A 193 -3.84 -20.53 3.26
C VAL A 193 -3.27 -20.63 1.86
N ILE A 194 -2.32 -19.75 1.54
CA ILE A 194 -1.51 -19.78 0.33
C ILE A 194 -0.05 -19.94 0.74
N VAL A 195 0.60 -21.00 0.26
CA VAL A 195 2.06 -21.16 0.37
C VAL A 195 2.67 -20.80 -0.99
N ALA A 196 3.06 -19.54 -1.14
CA ALA A 196 3.60 -19.01 -2.38
C ALA A 196 5.03 -19.50 -2.60
N THR A 197 5.33 -19.99 -3.80
CA THR A 197 6.67 -20.47 -4.20
C THR A 197 7.23 -19.72 -5.43
N ASP A 198 6.39 -18.95 -6.12
CA ASP A 198 6.84 -17.99 -7.13
C ASP A 198 7.27 -16.70 -6.43
N LEU A 199 8.54 -16.70 -6.04
CA LEU A 199 9.20 -15.60 -5.35
C LEU A 199 10.17 -14.90 -6.30
N GLY A 200 10.18 -13.57 -6.25
CA GLY A 200 11.10 -12.75 -7.00
C GLY A 200 12.54 -12.82 -6.47
N THR A 201 13.36 -11.86 -6.89
CA THR A 201 14.78 -11.77 -6.50
C THR A 201 15.07 -10.64 -5.54
N GLN A 202 14.05 -9.89 -5.14
CA GLN A 202 14.16 -8.72 -4.28
C GLN A 202 14.51 -9.13 -2.86
N GLN A 203 15.20 -8.24 -2.15
CA GLN A 203 15.84 -8.55 -0.87
C GLN A 203 14.89 -9.14 0.19
N PRO A 204 13.64 -8.68 0.38
CA PRO A 204 12.75 -9.27 1.39
C PRO A 204 12.52 -10.78 1.20
N VAL A 205 12.49 -11.25 -0.05
CA VAL A 205 12.27 -12.68 -0.40
C VAL A 205 13.54 -13.41 -0.84
N ALA A 206 14.71 -12.76 -0.73
CA ALA A 206 15.96 -13.34 -1.18
C ALA A 206 16.34 -14.60 -0.38
N GLY A 207 16.53 -15.71 -1.09
CA GLY A 207 16.94 -16.99 -0.51
C GLY A 207 15.86 -17.70 0.28
N LEU A 208 14.60 -17.26 0.19
CA LEU A 208 13.44 -18.00 0.67
C LEU A 208 13.04 -19.06 -0.37
N ALA A 209 12.47 -20.18 0.09
CA ALA A 209 11.87 -21.20 -0.77
C ALA A 209 10.36 -21.02 -0.90
N SER A 210 9.71 -20.49 0.15
CA SER A 210 8.27 -20.23 0.16
C SER A 210 7.87 -19.17 1.17
N LEU A 211 6.72 -18.53 0.95
CA LEU A 211 6.09 -17.62 1.91
C LEU A 211 4.69 -18.14 2.27
N TYR A 212 4.40 -18.25 3.57
CA TYR A 212 3.09 -18.65 4.07
C TYR A 212 2.24 -17.40 4.28
N LEU A 213 1.08 -17.36 3.62
CA LEU A 213 0.13 -16.27 3.65
C LEU A 213 -1.25 -16.82 3.98
N ARG A 214 -2.05 -16.08 4.75
CA ARG A 214 -3.42 -16.44 5.10
C ARG A 214 -4.35 -15.29 4.72
N ASP A 215 -5.31 -15.61 3.88
CA ASP A 215 -6.31 -14.68 3.33
C ASP A 215 -5.72 -13.45 2.60
N PRO A 216 -4.61 -13.57 1.83
CA PRO A 216 -3.93 -12.40 1.29
C PRO A 216 -4.81 -11.63 0.29
N CYS A 217 -4.71 -10.31 0.34
CA CYS A 217 -5.19 -9.43 -0.72
C CYS A 217 -4.37 -9.59 -2.01
N ALA A 218 -5.05 -9.49 -3.14
CA ALA A 218 -4.41 -9.39 -4.45
C ALA A 218 -3.96 -7.95 -4.72
N ILE A 219 -2.84 -7.82 -5.42
CA ILE A 219 -2.22 -6.55 -5.78
C ILE A 219 -2.06 -6.49 -7.30
N ASP A 220 -2.41 -5.37 -7.91
CA ASP A 220 -2.01 -5.04 -9.27
C ASP A 220 -0.58 -4.47 -9.23
N PRO A 221 0.44 -5.18 -9.75
CA PRO A 221 1.82 -4.75 -9.62
C PRO A 221 2.16 -3.67 -10.65
N ALA A 222 2.98 -2.69 -10.24
CA ALA A 222 3.73 -1.90 -11.20
C ALA A 222 4.63 -2.80 -12.05
N ALA A 223 5.04 -2.32 -13.23
CA ALA A 223 5.86 -3.11 -14.15
C ALA A 223 7.18 -3.54 -13.47
N GLY A 224 7.36 -4.85 -13.28
CA GLY A 224 8.55 -5.42 -12.64
C GLY A 224 8.56 -5.39 -11.10
N ALA A 225 7.52 -4.87 -10.46
CA ALA A 225 7.45 -4.73 -8.99
C ALA A 225 7.00 -6.00 -8.24
N ALA A 226 6.44 -6.98 -8.96
CA ALA A 226 5.94 -8.21 -8.33
C ALA A 226 7.07 -8.97 -7.61
N MET A 227 6.84 -9.28 -6.32
CA MET A 227 7.77 -9.95 -5.44
C MET A 227 7.29 -11.35 -5.03
N VAL A 228 5.98 -11.53 -4.86
CA VAL A 228 5.36 -12.82 -4.49
C VAL A 228 4.12 -13.05 -5.35
N ARG A 229 4.00 -14.23 -5.95
CA ARG A 229 2.82 -14.67 -6.68
C ARG A 229 2.30 -16.01 -6.17
N ASP A 230 0.99 -16.22 -6.27
CA ASP A 230 0.39 -17.53 -6.04
C ASP A 230 0.45 -18.42 -7.29
N ASP A 231 -0.09 -19.64 -7.16
CA ASP A 231 -0.15 -20.64 -8.25
C ASP A 231 -1.12 -20.26 -9.39
N LEU A 232 -1.99 -19.27 -9.16
CA LEU A 232 -2.87 -18.68 -10.16
C LEU A 232 -2.22 -17.46 -10.86
N GLY A 233 -1.01 -17.07 -10.46
CA GLY A 233 -0.28 -15.93 -10.98
C GLY A 233 -0.73 -14.58 -10.43
N ARG A 234 -1.60 -14.54 -9.42
CA ARG A 234 -2.00 -13.32 -8.71
C ARG A 234 -0.82 -12.81 -7.90
N THR A 235 -0.59 -11.51 -7.91
CA THR A 235 0.48 -10.91 -7.10
C THR A 235 -0.03 -10.68 -5.68
N LEU A 236 0.73 -11.15 -4.69
CA LEU A 236 0.41 -11.04 -3.27
C LEU A 236 1.37 -10.12 -2.51
N ALA A 237 2.51 -9.79 -3.12
CA ALA A 237 3.43 -8.79 -2.60
C ALA A 237 4.17 -8.08 -3.73
N THR A 238 4.43 -6.79 -3.54
CA THR A 238 5.23 -5.96 -4.45
C THR A 238 6.27 -5.18 -3.68
N ILE A 239 7.29 -4.73 -4.41
CA ILE A 239 8.27 -3.78 -3.92
C ILE A 239 8.61 -2.80 -5.02
N GLU A 240 8.59 -1.52 -4.66
CA GLU A 240 8.93 -0.42 -5.55
C GLU A 240 9.98 0.48 -4.90
N LEU A 241 10.78 1.13 -5.75
CA LEU A 241 11.74 2.14 -5.37
C LEU A 241 11.37 3.45 -6.06
N PRO A 242 10.46 4.25 -5.48
CA PRO A 242 10.10 5.54 -6.06
C PRO A 242 11.29 6.51 -6.09
N ALA A 243 11.18 7.54 -6.93
CA ALA A 243 12.31 8.37 -7.37
C ALA A 243 13.00 9.16 -6.25
N ASP A 244 12.32 9.40 -5.13
CA ASP A 244 12.79 10.10 -3.94
C ASP A 244 13.63 9.22 -3.00
N GLY A 245 13.72 7.92 -3.24
CA GLY A 245 14.53 6.96 -2.48
C GLY A 245 13.71 6.09 -1.53
N GLY A 246 14.36 5.11 -0.89
CA GLY A 246 13.74 4.16 0.04
C GLY A 246 12.69 3.23 -0.61
N GLU A 247 12.61 2.00 -0.15
CA GLU A 247 11.67 1.02 -0.71
C GLU A 247 10.28 1.14 -0.10
N VAL A 248 9.25 0.92 -0.92
CA VAL A 248 7.90 0.62 -0.46
C VAL A 248 7.58 -0.83 -0.76
N VAL A 249 7.31 -1.60 0.28
CA VAL A 249 6.79 -2.96 0.19
C VAL A 249 5.28 -2.91 0.40
N VAL A 250 4.51 -3.47 -0.52
CA VAL A 250 3.08 -3.70 -0.33
C VAL A 250 2.87 -5.20 -0.24
N LEU A 251 2.29 -5.67 0.86
CA LEU A 251 2.10 -7.08 1.14
C LEU A 251 0.62 -7.32 1.43
N GLY A 252 0.03 -8.31 0.78
CA GLY A 252 -1.39 -8.63 0.87
C GLY A 252 -1.87 -9.12 2.24
N ASP A 253 -0.95 -9.42 3.15
CA ASP A 253 -1.24 -10.13 4.38
C ASP A 253 -0.31 -9.71 5.52
N LEU A 254 -0.88 -9.33 6.66
CA LEU A 254 -0.17 -9.03 7.89
C LEU A 254 0.16 -10.29 8.70
N GLU A 255 -0.60 -11.38 8.55
CA GLU A 255 -0.46 -12.61 9.32
C GLU A 255 0.89 -13.28 9.06
N VAL A 256 1.53 -13.04 7.91
CA VAL A 256 2.92 -13.45 7.62
C VAL A 256 3.94 -13.00 8.70
N LEU A 257 3.67 -11.91 9.42
CA LEU A 257 4.52 -11.43 10.52
C LEU A 257 3.90 -11.70 11.90
N ASP A 258 2.71 -12.26 11.96
CA ASP A 258 2.01 -12.48 13.22
C ASP A 258 2.46 -13.76 13.94
N ASP A 259 2.15 -13.85 15.23
CA ASP A 259 2.54 -14.97 16.10
C ASP A 259 1.88 -16.30 15.70
N GLY A 260 0.83 -16.26 14.87
CA GLY A 260 0.16 -17.45 14.35
C GLY A 260 0.90 -18.08 13.18
N SER A 261 1.68 -17.30 12.43
CA SER A 261 2.21 -17.71 11.11
C SER A 261 3.69 -17.47 10.92
N ILE A 262 4.36 -16.70 11.78
CA ILE A 262 5.77 -16.36 11.59
C ILE A 262 6.73 -17.57 11.67
N ASP A 263 6.34 -18.63 12.38
CA ASP A 263 7.11 -19.87 12.47
C ASP A 263 6.84 -20.83 11.30
N GLU A 264 5.94 -20.48 10.38
CA GLU A 264 5.61 -21.28 9.20
C GLU A 264 6.51 -20.92 8.01
N ALA A 265 6.81 -21.93 7.18
CA ALA A 265 7.60 -21.79 5.96
C ALA A 265 8.91 -21.00 6.19
N ASP A 266 9.16 -19.94 5.40
CA ASP A 266 10.28 -19.03 5.59
C ASP A 266 9.85 -17.66 6.17
N ASN A 267 8.67 -17.54 6.79
CA ASN A 267 8.13 -16.26 7.27
C ASN A 267 9.05 -15.56 8.28
N ALA A 268 9.63 -16.32 9.21
CA ALA A 268 10.65 -15.84 10.14
C ALA A 268 11.85 -15.18 9.43
N ARG A 269 12.30 -15.75 8.32
CA ARG A 269 13.41 -15.21 7.53
C ARG A 269 12.96 -14.04 6.66
N PHE A 270 11.72 -14.06 6.17
CA PHE A 270 11.11 -12.90 5.52
C PHE A 270 11.07 -11.69 6.48
N ALA A 271 10.64 -11.87 7.74
CA ALA A 271 10.65 -10.82 8.74
C ALA A 271 12.07 -10.24 8.95
N ASP A 272 13.08 -11.11 9.07
CA ASP A 272 14.47 -10.68 9.22
C ASP A 272 14.95 -9.88 7.99
N ASN A 273 14.67 -10.39 6.80
CA ASN A 273 15.01 -9.73 5.54
C ASN A 273 14.28 -8.39 5.42
N LEU A 274 13.01 -8.31 5.83
CA LEU A 274 12.23 -7.08 5.77
C LEU A 274 12.84 -5.96 6.63
N ALA A 275 13.42 -6.28 7.79
CA ALA A 275 14.13 -5.32 8.64
C ALA A 275 15.56 -5.03 8.20
N ARG A 276 16.20 -5.95 7.47
CA ARG A 276 17.54 -5.75 6.90
C ARG A 276 17.44 -4.95 5.61
N LEU A 277 18.19 -3.86 5.54
CA LEU A 277 18.45 -3.14 4.30
C LEU A 277 19.94 -3.36 4.03
N GLU A 278 20.24 -4.19 3.03
CA GLU A 278 21.57 -4.64 2.61
C GLU A 278 21.77 -4.37 1.12
#